data_AF-A0A8H6YQL3-F1
#
_entry.id   AF-A0A8H6YQL3-F1
#
_cell.length_a   1.000
_cell.length_b   1.000
_cell.length_c   1.000
_cell.angle_alpha   90.00
_cell.angle_beta   90.00
_cell.angle_gamma   90.00
#
_symmetry.space_group_name_H-M   'P 1'
#
loop_
_entity.id
_entity.type
_entity.pdbx_description
1 polymer ?
#
loop_
_entity_poly.entity_id
_entity_poly.type
_entity_poly.pdbx_seq_one_letter_code
_entity_poly.pdbx_strand_id
1 'polypeptide(L)'
;MSDPFCLLCNILGLVETVAKARNYIQNLRDAPKDHKRLSDEINNLDTLIRKLYGMIESGPAPGADTVLEFEEPLNQLKTTMEQLVKKLDLDGVGKFTGRAKWSMWGKNDVQQALEAVERYKNLLNAWLALDIWFDHRSLSVSTANNPQECNPR
;
A
#
# COMPACT_ATOMS: atom_id res chain seq x y z
N MET A 1 8.20 19.01 -3.54
CA MET A 1 7.55 19.55 -2.33
C MET A 1 6.72 18.40 -1.80
N SER A 2 7.27 17.67 -0.84
CA SER A 2 6.74 16.36 -0.43
C SER A 2 5.81 16.58 0.74
N ASP A 3 4.51 16.47 0.48
CA ASP A 3 3.45 16.75 1.44
C ASP A 3 2.88 15.42 1.99
N PRO A 4 2.82 15.22 3.32
CA PRO A 4 2.18 14.07 3.94
C PRO A 4 0.73 13.83 3.46
N PHE A 5 0.01 14.90 3.09
CA PHE A 5 -1.32 14.82 2.49
C PHE A 5 -1.29 14.17 1.09
N CYS A 6 -0.28 14.47 0.28
CA CYS A 6 -0.08 13.81 -1.01
C CYS A 6 0.19 12.31 -0.85
N LEU A 7 0.97 11.92 0.17
CA LEU A 7 1.21 10.52 0.52
C LEU A 7 -0.10 9.82 0.90
N LEU A 8 -0.91 10.44 1.77
CA LEU A 8 -2.21 9.93 2.18
C LEU A 8 -3.15 9.74 0.98
N CYS A 9 -3.26 10.74 0.10
CA CYS A 9 -4.07 10.66 -1.11
C CYS A 9 -3.61 9.54 -2.06
N ASN A 10 -2.29 9.35 -2.22
CA ASN A 10 -1.74 8.29 -3.05
C ASN A 10 -2.08 6.89 -2.50
N ILE A 11 -1.97 6.72 -1.18
CA ILE A 11 -2.33 5.46 -0.51
C ILE A 11 -3.83 5.21 -0.60
N LEU A 12 -4.67 6.24 -0.44
CA LEU A 12 -6.12 6.11 -0.59
C LEU A 12 -6.49 5.66 -2.01
N GLY A 13 -5.89 6.28 -3.03
CA GLY A 13 -6.08 5.86 -4.42
C GLY A 13 -5.62 4.42 -4.67
N LEU A 14 -4.57 3.97 -3.96
CA LEU A 14 -4.15 2.58 -3.98
C LEU A 14 -5.17 1.65 -3.30
N VAL A 15 -5.72 2.00 -2.13
CA VAL A 15 -6.81 1.24 -1.47
C VAL A 15 -7.98 1.03 -2.42
N GLU A 16 -8.43 2.08 -3.10
CA GLU A 16 -9.51 1.99 -4.08
C GLU A 16 -9.16 1.07 -5.26
N THR A 17 -7.93 1.14 -5.75
CA THR A 17 -7.47 0.32 -6.88
C THR A 17 -7.40 -1.16 -6.50
N VAL A 18 -6.89 -1.48 -5.31
CA VAL A 18 -6.84 -2.86 -4.79
C VAL A 18 -8.25 -3.39 -4.52
N ALA A 19 -9.16 -2.56 -4.00
CA ALA A 19 -10.55 -2.93 -3.82
C ALA A 19 -11.25 -3.26 -5.15
N LYS A 20 -10.97 -2.51 -6.22
CA LYS A 20 -11.43 -2.84 -7.58
C LYS A 20 -10.90 -4.19 -8.03
N ALA A 21 -9.59 -4.43 -7.92
CA ALA A 21 -8.97 -5.71 -8.29
C ALA A 21 -9.61 -6.89 -7.56
N ARG A 22 -9.82 -6.73 -6.24
CA ARG A 22 -10.52 -7.71 -5.40
C ARG A 22 -11.93 -8.00 -5.90
N ASN A 23 -12.73 -6.97 -6.19
CA ASN A 23 -14.09 -7.14 -6.70
C ASN A 23 -14.12 -7.90 -8.04
N TYR A 24 -13.22 -7.57 -8.97
CA TYR A 24 -13.13 -8.29 -10.24
C TYR A 24 -12.84 -9.77 -10.01
N ILE A 25 -11.83 -10.07 -9.20
CA ILE A 25 -11.43 -11.45 -8.94
C ILE A 25 -12.53 -12.21 -8.22
N GLN A 26 -13.19 -11.64 -7.21
CA GLN A 26 -14.30 -12.30 -6.52
C GLN A 26 -15.49 -12.64 -7.44
N ASN A 27 -15.73 -11.84 -8.48
CA ASN A 27 -16.79 -12.07 -9.46
C ASN A 27 -16.43 -13.16 -10.50
N LEU A 28 -15.20 -13.68 -10.52
CA LEU A 28 -14.79 -14.80 -11.36
C LEU A 28 -15.21 -16.13 -10.71
N ARG A 29 -16.50 -16.45 -10.84
CA ARG A 29 -17.20 -17.55 -10.14
C ARG A 29 -16.74 -18.99 -10.48
N ASP A 30 -15.83 -19.16 -11.44
CA ASP A 30 -15.54 -20.45 -12.10
C ASP A 30 -14.05 -20.79 -12.21
N ALA A 31 -13.16 -20.07 -11.53
CA ALA A 31 -11.73 -20.15 -11.77
C ALA A 31 -11.00 -21.18 -10.87
N PRO A 32 -9.97 -21.89 -11.40
CA PRO A 32 -9.21 -22.96 -10.73
C PRO A 32 -8.35 -22.48 -9.54
N LYS A 33 -7.62 -23.41 -8.88
CA LYS A 33 -6.80 -23.16 -7.66
C LYS A 33 -5.98 -21.85 -7.66
N ASP A 34 -5.43 -21.44 -8.79
CA ASP A 34 -4.59 -20.24 -8.90
C ASP A 34 -5.40 -18.94 -8.69
N HIS A 35 -6.71 -18.95 -8.96
CA HIS A 35 -7.62 -17.85 -8.65
C HIS A 35 -7.79 -17.65 -7.15
N LYS A 36 -7.98 -18.74 -6.41
CA LYS A 36 -8.07 -18.68 -4.95
C LYS A 36 -6.79 -18.08 -4.37
N ARG A 37 -5.62 -18.55 -4.84
CA ARG A 37 -4.32 -18.02 -4.41
C ARG A 37 -4.21 -16.52 -4.69
N LEU A 38 -4.51 -16.07 -5.92
CA LEU A 38 -4.46 -14.65 -6.27
C LEU A 38 -5.44 -13.81 -5.45
N SER A 39 -6.64 -14.34 -5.19
CA SER A 39 -7.61 -13.67 -4.33
C SER A 39 -7.11 -13.51 -2.90
N ASP A 40 -6.53 -14.57 -2.32
CA ASP A 40 -5.95 -14.54 -0.98
C ASP A 40 -4.78 -13.53 -0.89
N GLU A 41 -3.92 -13.51 -1.92
CA GLU A 41 -2.80 -12.56 -1.99
C GLU A 41 -3.26 -11.10 -2.09
N ILE A 42 -4.29 -10.80 -2.88
CA ILE A 42 -4.85 -9.44 -2.98
C ILE A 42 -5.56 -9.02 -1.70
N ASN A 43 -6.25 -9.94 -1.01
CA ASN A 43 -6.85 -9.65 0.29
C ASN A 43 -5.78 -9.32 1.35
N ASN A 44 -4.66 -10.05 1.32
CA ASN A 44 -3.52 -9.74 2.17
C ASN A 44 -2.93 -8.36 1.85
N LEU A 45 -2.78 -8.04 0.57
CA LEU A 45 -2.30 -6.73 0.13
C LEU A 45 -3.25 -5.59 0.58
N ASP A 46 -4.56 -5.75 0.42
CA ASP A 46 -5.58 -4.78 0.90
C ASP A 46 -5.45 -4.55 2.41
N THR A 47 -5.23 -5.63 3.19
CA THR A 47 -5.04 -5.55 4.63
C THR A 47 -3.79 -4.73 4.99
N LEU A 48 -2.66 -4.95 4.31
CA LEU A 48 -1.42 -4.22 4.56
C LEU A 48 -1.53 -2.74 4.21
N ILE A 49 -2.16 -2.41 3.06
CA ILE A 49 -2.33 -1.03 2.62
C ILE A 49 -3.27 -0.28 3.59
N ARG A 50 -4.36 -0.91 4.04
CA ARG A 50 -5.25 -0.31 5.05
C ARG A 50 -4.55 -0.07 6.38
N LYS A 51 -3.68 -1.01 6.79
CA LYS A 51 -2.86 -0.83 8.00
C LYS A 51 -1.91 0.36 7.86
N LEU A 52 -1.24 0.48 6.71
CA LEU A 52 -0.37 1.62 6.40
C LEU A 52 -1.14 2.93 6.39
N TYR A 53 -2.31 2.96 5.74
CA TYR A 53 -3.21 4.12 5.73
C TYR A 53 -3.58 4.55 7.16
N GLY A 54 -4.02 3.60 8.00
CA GLY A 54 -4.38 3.89 9.39
C GLY A 54 -3.21 4.42 10.22
N MET A 55 -1.98 3.93 9.99
CA MET A 55 -0.78 4.45 10.65
C MET A 55 -0.46 5.89 10.25
N ILE A 56 -0.63 6.25 8.98
CA ILE A 56 -0.38 7.63 8.50
C ILE A 56 -1.51 8.57 8.95
N GLU A 57 -2.75 8.09 8.93
CA GLU A 57 -3.91 8.89 9.32
C GLU A 57 -3.96 9.17 10.84
N SER A 58 -3.60 8.17 11.66
CA SER A 58 -3.69 8.27 13.13
C SER A 58 -2.34 8.58 13.81
N GLY A 59 -1.23 8.40 13.09
CA GLY A 59 0.13 8.59 13.60
C GLY A 59 0.69 9.99 13.33
N PRO A 60 1.92 10.27 13.78
CA PRO A 60 2.62 11.50 13.45
C PRO A 60 2.85 11.58 11.93
N ALA A 61 2.75 12.79 11.38
CA ALA A 61 3.03 13.01 9.97
C ALA A 61 4.49 12.59 9.66
N PRO A 62 4.73 11.70 8.68
CA PRO A 62 6.08 11.30 8.32
C PRO A 62 6.88 12.52 7.86
N GLY A 63 8.18 12.53 8.17
CA GLY A 63 9.10 13.57 7.70
C GLY A 63 9.18 13.62 6.17
N ALA A 64 9.58 14.78 5.62
CA ALA A 64 9.65 14.97 4.16
C ALA A 64 10.55 13.95 3.45
N ASP A 65 11.66 13.55 4.08
CA ASP A 65 12.58 12.53 3.55
C ASP A 65 11.93 11.15 3.48
N THR A 66 11.16 10.80 4.51
CA THR A 66 10.35 9.58 4.57
C THR A 66 9.27 9.57 3.50
N VAL A 67 8.59 10.70 3.29
CA VAL A 67 7.59 10.84 2.22
C VAL A 67 8.22 10.59 0.84
N LEU A 68 9.41 11.16 0.59
CA LEU A 68 10.14 10.98 -0.68
C LEU A 68 10.54 9.52 -0.92
N GLU A 69 11.01 8.83 0.11
CA GLU A 69 11.41 7.42 0.02
C GLU A 69 10.23 6.51 -0.35
N PHE A 70 9.01 6.86 0.08
CA PHE A 70 7.80 6.07 -0.17
C PHE A 70 7.03 6.46 -1.43
N GLU A 71 7.19 7.68 -1.91
CA GLU A 71 6.38 8.19 -3.03
C GLU A 71 6.60 7.39 -4.31
N GLU A 72 7.85 7.14 -4.70
CA GLU A 72 8.14 6.38 -5.92
C GLU A 72 7.64 4.94 -5.85
N PRO A 73 7.95 4.14 -4.82
CA PRO A 73 7.49 2.74 -4.79
C PRO A 73 5.97 2.61 -4.63
N LEU A 74 5.29 3.55 -3.96
CA LEU A 74 3.82 3.59 -3.92
C LEU A 74 3.21 3.90 -5.29
N ASN A 75 3.80 4.83 -6.03
CA ASN A 75 3.35 5.14 -7.40
C ASN A 75 3.57 3.95 -8.35
N GLN A 76 4.69 3.23 -8.21
CA GLN A 76 4.94 2.00 -8.95
C GLN A 76 3.92 0.90 -8.60
N LEU A 77 3.62 0.71 -7.32
CA LEU A 77 2.59 -0.21 -6.85
C LEU A 77 1.21 0.15 -7.41
N LYS A 78 0.80 1.41 -7.31
CA LYS A 78 -0.47 1.90 -7.87
C LYS A 78 -0.55 1.62 -9.37
N THR A 79 0.47 2.00 -10.13
CA THR A 79 0.52 1.75 -11.58
C THR A 79 0.43 0.26 -11.91
N THR A 80 1.13 -0.59 -11.16
CA THR A 80 1.08 -2.04 -11.35
C THR A 80 -0.32 -2.60 -11.07
N MET A 81 -0.96 -2.14 -9.99
CA MET A 81 -2.33 -2.55 -9.65
C MET A 81 -3.36 -2.02 -10.63
N GLU A 82 -3.20 -0.82 -11.17
CA GLU A 82 -4.06 -0.29 -12.23
C GLU A 82 -3.93 -1.10 -13.52
N GLN A 83 -2.72 -1.52 -13.88
CA GLN A 83 -2.49 -2.43 -15.02
C GLN A 83 -3.14 -3.79 -14.77
N LEU A 84 -3.03 -4.31 -13.54
CA LEU A 84 -3.70 -5.55 -13.13
C LEU A 84 -5.22 -5.43 -13.26
N VAL A 85 -5.80 -4.35 -12.74
CA VAL A 85 -7.23 -4.05 -12.87
C VAL A 85 -7.62 -3.97 -14.33
N LYS A 86 -6.89 -3.24 -15.17
CA LYS A 86 -7.18 -3.15 -16.62
C LYS A 86 -7.14 -4.53 -17.31
N LYS A 87 -6.23 -5.41 -16.89
CA LYS A 87 -6.16 -6.79 -17.41
C LYS A 87 -7.34 -7.64 -16.92
N LEU A 88 -7.83 -7.42 -15.69
CA LEU A 88 -8.97 -8.13 -15.09
C LEU A 88 -10.32 -7.60 -15.61
N ASP A 89 -10.38 -6.29 -15.85
CA ASP A 89 -11.51 -5.52 -16.37
C ASP A 89 -11.64 -5.72 -17.89
N LEU A 90 -11.95 -6.95 -18.27
CA LEU A 90 -12.25 -7.30 -19.66
C LEU A 90 -13.61 -6.75 -20.14
N ASP A 91 -14.30 -5.93 -19.35
CA ASP A 91 -15.61 -5.37 -19.70
C ASP A 91 -15.55 -4.41 -20.91
N GLY A 92 -14.37 -3.90 -21.26
CA GLY A 92 -14.16 -3.17 -22.52
C GLY A 92 -14.21 -4.04 -23.80
N VAL A 93 -14.13 -5.37 -23.67
CA VAL A 93 -14.00 -6.31 -24.82
C VAL A 93 -15.29 -7.10 -25.08
N GLY A 94 -16.37 -6.83 -24.35
CA GLY A 94 -17.69 -7.45 -24.54
C GLY A 94 -18.11 -8.33 -23.38
N LYS A 95 -19.40 -8.69 -23.34
CA LYS A 95 -20.08 -9.42 -22.25
C LYS A 95 -19.58 -10.86 -22.12
N PHE A 96 -18.33 -11.06 -21.69
CA PHE A 96 -17.78 -12.37 -21.40
C PHE A 96 -18.13 -12.80 -19.97
N THR A 97 -18.48 -14.08 -19.82
CA THR A 97 -18.70 -14.70 -18.51
C THR A 97 -17.37 -14.81 -17.75
N GLY A 98 -17.43 -14.90 -16.41
CA GLY A 98 -16.22 -14.97 -15.57
C GLY A 98 -15.25 -16.10 -15.94
N ARG A 99 -15.75 -17.24 -16.43
CA ARG A 99 -14.90 -18.35 -16.89
C ARG A 99 -14.14 -18.02 -18.19
N ALA A 100 -14.81 -17.36 -19.14
CA ALA A 100 -14.18 -16.93 -20.39
C ALA A 100 -13.10 -15.87 -20.13
N LYS A 101 -13.40 -14.92 -19.24
CA LYS A 101 -12.44 -13.91 -18.78
C LYS A 101 -11.19 -14.53 -18.16
N TRP A 102 -11.35 -15.50 -17.25
CA TRP A 102 -10.21 -16.20 -16.66
C TRP A 102 -9.43 -17.04 -17.68
N SER A 103 -10.11 -17.70 -18.63
CA SER A 103 -9.42 -18.49 -19.67
C SER A 103 -8.56 -17.65 -20.62
N MET A 104 -8.87 -16.36 -20.77
CA MET A 104 -8.05 -15.40 -21.52
C MET A 104 -6.81 -14.96 -20.75
N TRP A 105 -6.84 -15.04 -19.41
CA TRP A 105 -5.64 -14.89 -18.59
C TRP A 105 -4.80 -16.16 -18.68
N GLY A 106 -3.68 -16.06 -19.37
CA GLY A 106 -2.73 -17.16 -19.42
C GLY A 106 -2.16 -17.45 -18.03
N LYS A 107 -1.67 -18.68 -17.82
CA LYS A 107 -0.94 -19.02 -16.58
C LYS A 107 0.21 -18.04 -16.27
N ASN A 108 0.84 -17.52 -17.32
CA ASN A 108 1.91 -16.51 -17.20
C ASN A 108 1.40 -15.17 -16.64
N ASP A 109 0.19 -14.73 -17.03
CA ASP A 109 -0.40 -13.50 -16.49
C ASP A 109 -0.74 -13.65 -15.00
N VAL A 110 -1.29 -14.80 -14.61
CA VAL A 110 -1.58 -15.11 -13.21
C VAL A 110 -0.30 -15.15 -12.38
N GLN A 111 0.76 -15.76 -12.90
CA GLN A 111 2.06 -15.84 -12.22
C GLN A 111 2.70 -14.46 -12.06
N GLN A 112 2.70 -13.63 -13.11
CA GLN A 112 3.20 -12.26 -13.03
C GLN A 112 2.40 -11.40 -12.03
N ALA A 113 1.08 -11.58 -11.99
CA ALA A 113 0.23 -10.91 -11.03
C ALA A 113 0.58 -11.31 -9.58
N LEU A 114 0.78 -12.62 -9.34
CA LEU A 114 1.19 -13.13 -8.03
C LEU A 114 2.55 -12.58 -7.61
N GLU A 115 3.55 -12.60 -8.50
CA GLU A 115 4.89 -12.08 -8.23
C GLU A 115 4.88 -10.58 -7.92
N ALA A 116 4.08 -9.81 -8.67
CA ALA A 116 3.90 -8.39 -8.41
C ALA A 116 3.29 -8.15 -7.01
N VAL A 117 2.19 -8.83 -6.68
CA VAL A 117 1.52 -8.69 -5.38
C VAL A 117 2.45 -9.10 -4.24
N GLU A 118 3.18 -10.21 -4.37
CA GLU A 118 4.10 -10.71 -3.35
C GLU A 118 5.28 -9.74 -3.11
N ARG A 119 5.86 -9.19 -4.18
CA ARG A 119 6.91 -8.16 -4.09
C ARG A 119 6.44 -6.97 -3.25
N TYR A 120 5.24 -6.47 -3.53
CA TYR A 120 4.73 -5.29 -2.83
C TYR A 120 4.25 -5.59 -1.41
N LYS A 121 3.74 -6.80 -1.13
CA LYS A 121 3.50 -7.22 0.25
C LYS A 121 4.78 -7.20 1.08
N ASN A 122 5.89 -7.70 0.52
CA ASN A 122 7.18 -7.70 1.21
C ASN A 122 7.66 -6.27 1.48
N LEU A 123 7.52 -5.38 0.50
CA LEU A 123 7.82 -3.95 0.65
C LEU A 123 6.98 -3.31 1.76
N LEU A 124 5.66 -3.49 1.73
CA LEU A 124 4.74 -2.93 2.73
C LEU A 124 5.02 -3.48 4.14
N ASN A 125 5.33 -4.78 4.25
CA ASN A 125 5.72 -5.37 5.54
C ASN A 125 7.02 -4.77 6.07
N ALA A 126 8.02 -4.56 5.21
CA ALA A 126 9.25 -3.89 5.60
C ALA A 126 8.97 -2.47 6.10
N TRP A 127 8.12 -1.72 5.39
CA TRP A 127 7.74 -0.37 5.79
C TRP A 127 6.96 -0.33 7.10
N LEU A 128 5.99 -1.22 7.29
CA LEU A 128 5.21 -1.33 8.53
C LEU A 128 6.07 -1.75 9.73
N ALA A 129 7.26 -2.30 9.50
CA ALA A 129 8.22 -2.66 10.53
C ALA A 129 9.21 -1.52 10.88
N LEU A 130 9.19 -0.40 10.15
CA LEU A 130 10.04 0.74 10.45
C LEU A 130 9.52 1.49 11.68
N ASP A 131 10.44 1.87 12.59
CA ASP A 131 10.11 2.63 13.80
C ASP A 131 9.65 4.08 13.51
N ILE A 132 9.75 4.54 12.26
CA ILE A 132 9.31 5.86 11.79
C ILE A 132 7.83 6.15 12.10
N TRP A 133 7.01 5.11 12.27
CA TRP A 133 5.58 5.23 12.62
C TRP A 133 5.35 5.50 14.12
N PHE A 134 6.37 5.27 14.95
CA PHE A 134 6.27 5.28 16.40
C PHE A 134 7.13 6.35 17.08
N ASP A 135 7.94 7.12 16.33
CA ASP A 135 8.90 8.05 16.93
C ASP A 135 8.21 9.29 17.50
N HIS A 136 7.85 9.19 18.78
CA HIS A 136 7.46 10.29 19.65
C HIS A 136 8.68 10.71 20.49
N ARG A 137 9.85 10.97 19.87
CA ARG A 137 11.03 11.39 20.63
C ARG A 137 10.74 12.74 21.30
N SER A 138 10.40 12.64 22.58
CA SER A 138 10.30 13.69 23.56
C SER A 138 11.67 14.38 23.72
N LEU A 139 12.00 15.28 22.79
CA LEU A 139 13.11 16.22 22.97
C LEU A 139 12.66 17.41 23.84
N SER A 140 12.19 17.13 25.06
CA SER A 140 11.97 18.17 26.07
C SER A 140 12.34 17.74 27.49
N VAL A 141 13.33 16.86 27.64
CA VAL A 141 14.02 16.69 28.92
C VAL A 141 15.53 16.75 28.70
N SER A 142 16.06 17.97 28.72
CA SER A 142 17.36 18.33 29.35
C SER A 142 17.84 19.72 28.92
N THR A 143 17.11 20.77 29.31
CA THR A 143 17.71 22.11 29.53
C THR A 143 17.09 22.72 30.77
N ALA A 144 17.33 22.07 31.91
CA ALA A 144 17.10 22.67 33.23
C ALA A 144 18.28 22.31 34.12
N ASN A 145 19.47 22.83 33.79
CA ASN A 145 20.58 22.95 34.71
C ASN A 145 21.37 24.19 34.32
N ASN A 146 20.86 25.35 34.72
CA ASN A 146 21.70 26.50 35.03
C ASN A 146 20.94 27.46 35.95
N PRO A 147 21.00 27.30 37.28
CA PRO A 147 20.82 28.43 38.16
C PRO A 147 22.11 29.25 38.10
N GLN A 148 22.10 30.33 37.32
CA GLN A 148 23.01 31.45 37.59
C GLN A 148 22.73 31.95 39.01
N GLU A 149 23.60 31.59 39.95
CA GLU A 149 23.74 32.33 41.21
C GLU A 149 24.30 33.71 40.88
N CYS A 150 23.42 34.70 40.77
CA CYS A 150 23.80 36.09 40.95
C CYS A 150 24.17 36.30 42.42
N ASN A 151 25.47 36.33 42.71
CA ASN A 151 26.01 36.71 44.01
C ASN A 151 26.09 38.25 44.12
N PRO A 152 25.51 38.88 45.15
CA PRO A 152 25.75 40.28 45.45
C PRO A 152 26.79 40.39 46.57
N ARG A 153 27.96 40.99 46.28
CA ARG A 153 28.78 41.69 47.26
C ARG A 153 29.64 42.77 46.61
#